data_AF-A0A932VCC7-F1
#
_entry.id   AF-A0A932VCC7-F1
#
_cell.length_a   1.000
_cell.length_b   1.000
_cell.length_c   1.000
_cell.angle_alpha   90.00
_cell.angle_beta   90.00
_cell.angle_gamma   90.00
#
_symmetry.space_group_name_H-M   'P 1'
#
loop_
_entity.id
_entity.type
_entity.pdbx_description
1 polymer ?
#
loop_
_entity_poly.entity_id
_entity_poly.type
_entity_poly.pdbx_seq_one_letter_code
_entity_poly.pdbx_strand_id
1 'polypeptide(L)'
;GNGVGNGIYSIGTYGTWSWSRTDEQAMWDNTNAWQSWFMTNSPNTEHFLFLEDEPPPADYPQIAQWTQWMSANPGVGKNLKSFAATSLLDATASMPGLSIVGSTLAQGDTPKWDAAQSSWNAAGKQFMLYNGKHPASGSFATEADGTDMREIPWGQFKKGIDRWFFWESSYYNDFQTGRGMNNLFHQALTFGQDTIDDPILGRNGYHYTNGDGVLFYPGTDTVNQADSYGVEGPIASIRLKLWRRGIQDVDYLTLAMAKNPVKTQAIVNALVPKVLWEPGVDDPNDPSYVRTALGWNTNPDDWEAARSQLADIIEGK
;
A
#
# COMPACT_ATOMS: atom_id res chain seq x y z
N GLY A 1 13.86 12.58 -6.87
CA GLY A 1 14.87 13.65 -6.72
C GLY A 1 14.51 14.78 -7.65
N ASN A 2 14.97 16.01 -7.43
CA ASN A 2 14.69 17.10 -8.37
C ASN A 2 15.21 16.72 -9.77
N GLY A 3 14.38 16.86 -10.81
CA GLY A 3 14.70 16.46 -12.18
C GLY A 3 14.73 14.95 -12.45
N VAL A 4 14.39 14.10 -11.47
CA VAL A 4 14.23 12.65 -11.66
C VAL A 4 12.74 12.35 -11.71
N GLY A 5 12.25 11.92 -12.87
CA GLY A 5 10.85 11.54 -13.06
C GLY A 5 10.42 10.38 -12.16
N ASN A 6 9.10 10.16 -12.05
CA ASN A 6 8.57 9.05 -11.27
C ASN A 6 9.00 7.71 -11.89
N GLY A 7 9.54 6.82 -11.04
CA GLY A 7 9.91 5.46 -11.44
C GLY A 7 8.69 4.54 -11.64
N ILE A 8 7.50 5.02 -11.32
CA ILE A 8 6.24 4.29 -11.45
C ILE A 8 5.12 5.21 -11.95
N TYR A 9 4.19 4.68 -12.74
CA TYR A 9 3.02 5.41 -13.23
C TYR A 9 1.76 4.51 -13.25
N SER A 10 0.69 4.98 -12.63
CA SER A 10 -0.63 4.33 -12.66
C SER A 10 -1.50 4.96 -13.73
N ILE A 11 -1.86 4.20 -14.75
CA ILE A 11 -2.76 4.66 -15.82
C ILE A 11 -4.19 4.56 -15.32
N GLY A 12 -4.91 5.68 -15.36
CA GLY A 12 -6.33 5.74 -14.99
C GLY A 12 -6.59 5.27 -13.56
N THR A 13 -5.77 5.72 -12.61
CA THR A 13 -5.92 5.42 -11.16
C THR A 13 -7.37 5.54 -10.72
N TYR A 14 -7.85 4.60 -9.92
CA TYR A 14 -9.27 4.47 -9.54
C TYR A 14 -10.23 4.24 -10.71
N GLY A 15 -9.76 3.59 -11.77
CA GLY A 15 -10.56 3.30 -12.95
C GLY A 15 -10.99 4.54 -13.74
N THR A 16 -10.32 5.69 -13.56
CA THR A 16 -10.68 7.00 -14.14
C THR A 16 -10.43 7.12 -15.65
N TRP A 17 -10.09 6.02 -16.30
CA TRP A 17 -9.87 5.96 -17.73
C TRP A 17 -11.18 6.09 -18.53
N SER A 18 -11.13 6.77 -19.68
CA SER A 18 -12.32 7.22 -20.42
C SER A 18 -12.68 6.40 -21.68
N TRP A 19 -11.87 5.42 -22.03
CA TRP A 19 -12.18 4.39 -23.04
C TRP A 19 -13.34 3.47 -22.62
N SER A 20 -13.94 2.80 -23.61
CA SER A 20 -15.05 1.88 -23.40
C SER A 20 -14.66 0.70 -22.49
N ARG A 21 -15.52 0.41 -21.52
CA ARG A 21 -15.40 -0.72 -20.58
C ARG A 21 -15.92 -2.04 -21.15
N THR A 22 -16.65 -2.00 -22.27
CA THR A 22 -17.36 -3.15 -22.82
C THR A 22 -16.95 -3.48 -24.25
N ASP A 23 -15.88 -2.85 -24.75
CA ASP A 23 -15.39 -3.01 -26.12
C ASP A 23 -13.92 -3.45 -26.11
N GLU A 24 -13.68 -4.66 -26.62
CA GLU A 24 -12.35 -5.25 -26.72
C GLU A 24 -11.41 -4.44 -27.61
N GLN A 25 -11.89 -3.93 -28.75
CA GLN A 25 -11.03 -3.17 -29.66
C GLN A 25 -10.60 -1.85 -29.02
N ALA A 26 -11.50 -1.20 -28.28
CA ALA A 26 -11.17 0.00 -27.52
C ALA A 26 -10.08 -0.27 -26.47
N MET A 27 -10.18 -1.39 -25.73
CA MET A 27 -9.15 -1.85 -24.79
C MET A 27 -7.82 -2.10 -25.52
N TRP A 28 -7.83 -2.70 -26.70
CA TRP A 28 -6.61 -2.93 -27.47
C TRP A 28 -5.93 -1.65 -27.93
N ASP A 29 -6.68 -0.74 -28.53
CA ASP A 29 -6.14 0.49 -29.15
C ASP A 29 -5.41 1.37 -28.12
N ASN A 30 -6.03 1.54 -26.96
CA ASN A 30 -5.51 2.41 -25.91
C ASN A 30 -4.42 1.72 -25.06
N THR A 31 -4.46 0.40 -24.84
CA THR A 31 -3.33 -0.30 -24.20
C THR A 31 -2.11 -0.29 -25.11
N ASN A 32 -2.31 -0.41 -26.43
CA ASN A 32 -1.26 -0.17 -27.42
C ASN A 32 -0.71 1.25 -27.31
N ALA A 33 -1.59 2.27 -27.28
CA ALA A 33 -1.17 3.66 -27.20
C ALA A 33 -0.33 3.96 -25.94
N TRP A 34 -0.80 3.53 -24.76
CA TRP A 34 -0.06 3.69 -23.51
C TRP A 34 1.28 2.96 -23.53
N GLN A 35 1.29 1.70 -23.94
CA GLN A 35 2.52 0.91 -23.97
C GLN A 35 3.54 1.51 -24.95
N SER A 36 3.11 1.91 -26.16
CA SER A 36 3.97 2.57 -27.14
C SER A 36 4.54 3.89 -26.61
N TRP A 37 3.74 4.66 -25.87
CA TRP A 37 4.21 5.90 -25.26
C TRP A 37 5.32 5.64 -24.25
N PHE A 38 5.15 4.69 -23.33
CA PHE A 38 6.18 4.36 -22.33
C PHE A 38 7.45 3.81 -22.98
N MET A 39 7.32 2.88 -23.95
CA MET A 39 8.47 2.34 -24.68
C MET A 39 9.31 3.43 -25.37
N THR A 40 8.67 4.50 -25.83
CA THR A 40 9.33 5.60 -26.55
C THR A 40 9.88 6.67 -25.61
N ASN A 41 9.10 7.06 -24.60
CA ASN A 41 9.37 8.28 -23.82
C ASN A 41 9.93 8.01 -22.43
N SER A 42 9.61 6.85 -21.83
CA SER A 42 10.05 6.49 -20.48
C SER A 42 10.19 4.97 -20.29
N PRO A 43 11.10 4.31 -21.05
CA PRO A 43 11.18 2.85 -21.10
C PRO A 43 11.54 2.19 -19.76
N ASN A 44 12.06 2.96 -18.81
CA ASN A 44 12.48 2.50 -17.50
C ASN A 44 11.44 2.77 -16.40
N THR A 45 10.32 3.46 -16.70
CA THR A 45 9.24 3.67 -15.73
C THR A 45 8.39 2.42 -15.64
N GLU A 46 8.20 1.88 -14.44
CA GLU A 46 7.19 0.85 -14.20
C GLU A 46 5.79 1.44 -14.44
N HIS A 47 4.93 0.72 -15.14
CA HIS A 47 3.60 1.22 -15.47
C HIS A 47 2.59 0.10 -15.54
N PHE A 48 1.35 0.43 -15.19
CA PHE A 48 0.23 -0.50 -15.19
C PHE A 48 -1.09 0.24 -15.39
N LEU A 49 -2.09 -0.47 -15.89
CA LEU A 49 -3.48 -0.03 -15.93
C LEU A 49 -4.19 -0.36 -14.62
N PHE A 50 -4.68 0.66 -13.92
CA PHE A 50 -5.53 0.49 -12.75
C PHE A 50 -6.96 0.16 -13.23
N LEU A 51 -7.37 -1.09 -13.07
CA LEU A 51 -8.66 -1.57 -13.53
C LEU A 51 -9.77 -1.12 -12.57
N GLU A 52 -9.65 -1.48 -11.29
CA GLU A 52 -10.71 -1.26 -10.31
C GLU A 52 -10.19 -1.25 -8.87
N ASP A 53 -10.86 -0.48 -8.03
CA ASP A 53 -10.56 -0.31 -6.60
C ASP A 53 -11.63 -1.04 -5.79
N GLU A 54 -11.19 -1.97 -4.94
CA GLU A 54 -12.03 -2.79 -4.07
C GLU A 54 -13.32 -3.33 -4.75
N PRO A 55 -13.19 -4.01 -5.92
CA PRO A 55 -14.34 -4.51 -6.65
C PRO A 55 -15.17 -5.45 -5.77
N PRO A 56 -16.51 -5.37 -5.78
CA PRO A 56 -17.36 -6.41 -5.23
C PRO A 56 -17.25 -7.70 -6.06
N PRO A 57 -17.61 -8.88 -5.52
CA PRO A 57 -17.56 -10.15 -6.25
C PRO A 57 -18.33 -10.17 -7.57
N ALA A 58 -19.36 -9.32 -7.72
CA ALA A 58 -20.12 -9.17 -8.95
C ALA A 58 -19.29 -8.64 -10.12
N ASP A 59 -18.21 -7.90 -9.84
CA ASP A 59 -17.37 -7.24 -10.85
C ASP A 59 -16.14 -8.09 -11.22
N TYR A 60 -15.87 -9.18 -10.49
CA TYR A 60 -14.75 -10.08 -10.77
C TYR A 60 -14.74 -10.63 -12.21
N PRO A 61 -15.90 -11.05 -12.79
CA PRO A 61 -15.95 -11.46 -14.19
C PRO A 61 -15.56 -10.34 -15.17
N GLN A 62 -15.86 -9.08 -14.86
CA GLN A 62 -15.52 -7.94 -15.69
C GLN A 62 -14.00 -7.68 -15.69
N ILE A 63 -13.37 -7.77 -14.51
CA ILE A 63 -11.91 -7.68 -14.40
C ILE A 63 -11.23 -8.83 -15.14
N ALA A 64 -11.73 -10.05 -14.97
CA ALA A 64 -11.21 -11.22 -15.70
C ALA A 64 -11.31 -11.01 -17.22
N GLN A 65 -12.43 -10.48 -17.71
CA GLN A 65 -12.61 -10.13 -19.12
C GLN A 65 -11.60 -9.07 -19.60
N TRP A 66 -11.41 -7.97 -18.86
CA TRP A 66 -10.43 -6.95 -19.24
C TRP A 66 -9.02 -7.52 -19.33
N THR A 67 -8.61 -8.31 -18.34
CA THR A 67 -7.28 -8.93 -18.35
C THR A 67 -7.11 -9.93 -19.49
N GLN A 68 -8.17 -10.66 -19.84
CA GLN A 68 -8.18 -11.53 -21.03
C GLN A 68 -7.97 -10.70 -22.30
N TRP A 69 -8.74 -9.63 -22.51
CA TRP A 69 -8.58 -8.75 -23.68
C TRP A 69 -7.17 -8.17 -23.75
N MET A 70 -6.63 -7.66 -22.64
CA MET A 70 -5.25 -7.16 -22.59
C MET A 70 -4.26 -8.24 -23.04
N SER A 71 -4.35 -9.46 -22.50
CA SER A 71 -3.44 -10.56 -22.87
C SER A 71 -3.58 -11.01 -24.33
N ALA A 72 -4.78 -10.89 -24.91
CA ALA A 72 -5.08 -11.24 -26.29
C ALA A 72 -4.76 -10.12 -27.29
N ASN A 73 -4.39 -8.93 -26.83
CA ASN A 73 -4.08 -7.79 -27.70
C ASN A 73 -2.98 -8.17 -28.71
N PRO A 74 -3.23 -8.07 -30.03
CA PRO A 74 -2.25 -8.47 -31.05
C PRO A 74 -1.04 -7.53 -31.11
N GLY A 75 -1.14 -6.32 -30.56
CA GLY A 75 -0.10 -5.29 -30.54
C GLY A 75 0.83 -5.34 -29.32
N VAL A 76 1.48 -4.21 -29.05
CA VAL A 76 2.40 -4.06 -27.91
C VAL A 76 1.66 -4.00 -26.57
N GLY A 77 0.39 -3.61 -26.56
CA GLY A 77 -0.45 -3.42 -25.38
C GLY A 77 -0.63 -4.68 -24.53
N LYS A 78 -0.39 -5.88 -25.09
CA LYS A 78 -0.36 -7.14 -24.32
C LYS A 78 0.71 -7.21 -23.24
N ASN A 79 1.73 -6.35 -23.34
CA ASN A 79 2.79 -6.25 -22.34
C ASN A 79 2.45 -5.28 -21.20
N LEU A 80 1.34 -4.55 -21.29
CA LEU A 80 0.91 -3.64 -20.24
C LEU A 80 0.35 -4.45 -19.06
N LYS A 81 0.88 -4.19 -17.85
CA LYS A 81 0.41 -4.86 -16.63
C LYS A 81 -0.96 -4.33 -16.21
N SER A 82 -1.81 -5.20 -15.69
CA SER A 82 -3.09 -4.86 -15.05
C SER A 82 -2.95 -4.82 -13.52
N PHE A 83 -3.63 -3.88 -12.88
CA PHE A 83 -3.68 -3.71 -11.43
C PHE A 83 -5.14 -3.66 -10.95
N ALA A 84 -5.42 -4.29 -9.81
CA ALA A 84 -6.65 -4.08 -9.05
C ALA A 84 -6.34 -4.09 -7.55
N ALA A 85 -7.03 -3.24 -6.78
CA ALA A 85 -6.93 -3.25 -5.34
C ALA A 85 -7.98 -4.22 -4.78
N THR A 86 -7.57 -5.40 -4.34
CA THR A 86 -8.45 -6.45 -3.82
C THR A 86 -7.64 -7.46 -3.00
N SER A 87 -8.30 -8.36 -2.27
CA SER A 87 -7.64 -9.45 -1.57
C SER A 87 -6.79 -10.30 -2.51
N LEU A 88 -5.57 -10.66 -2.08
CA LEU A 88 -4.73 -11.63 -2.78
C LEU A 88 -5.47 -12.96 -3.04
N LEU A 89 -6.31 -13.40 -2.08
CA LEU A 89 -7.06 -14.64 -2.21
C LEU A 89 -8.10 -14.56 -3.34
N ASP A 90 -8.82 -13.45 -3.43
CA ASP A 90 -9.84 -13.22 -4.46
C ASP A 90 -9.20 -13.05 -5.83
N ALA A 91 -8.10 -12.30 -5.92
CA ALA A 91 -7.34 -12.15 -7.15
C ALA A 91 -6.81 -13.50 -7.65
N THR A 92 -6.33 -14.36 -6.73
CA THR A 92 -5.87 -15.72 -7.05
C THR A 92 -7.01 -16.61 -7.54
N ALA A 93 -8.18 -16.54 -6.90
CA ALA A 93 -9.30 -17.43 -7.18
C ALA A 93 -10.12 -17.01 -8.41
N SER A 94 -10.25 -15.71 -8.67
CA SER A 94 -11.24 -15.17 -9.62
C SER A 94 -10.66 -14.28 -10.71
N MET A 95 -9.39 -13.85 -10.61
CA MET A 95 -8.77 -12.92 -11.56
C MET A 95 -7.44 -13.47 -12.11
N PRO A 96 -7.44 -14.65 -12.77
CA PRO A 96 -6.20 -15.33 -13.16
C PRO A 96 -5.34 -14.54 -14.16
N GLY A 97 -5.91 -13.59 -14.92
CA GLY A 97 -5.17 -12.70 -15.82
C GLY A 97 -4.59 -11.44 -15.16
N LEU A 98 -4.90 -11.16 -13.89
CA LEU A 98 -4.40 -9.98 -13.19
C LEU A 98 -2.87 -10.05 -13.01
N SER A 99 -2.17 -8.97 -13.35
CA SER A 99 -0.69 -8.91 -13.28
C SER A 99 -0.18 -8.45 -11.92
N ILE A 100 -0.91 -7.52 -11.29
CA ILE A 100 -0.57 -6.87 -10.03
C ILE A 100 -1.82 -6.83 -9.15
N VAL A 101 -1.69 -7.25 -7.89
CA VAL A 101 -2.73 -7.03 -6.88
C VAL A 101 -2.20 -6.10 -5.80
N GLY A 102 -3.00 -5.10 -5.42
CA GLY A 102 -2.81 -4.30 -4.21
C GLY A 102 -3.75 -4.79 -3.12
N SER A 103 -3.26 -5.65 -2.22
CA SER A 103 -4.13 -6.27 -1.22
C SER A 103 -4.22 -5.48 0.07
N THR A 104 -5.43 -5.20 0.51
CA THR A 104 -5.70 -4.84 1.91
C THR A 104 -5.63 -6.09 2.78
N LEU A 105 -5.21 -5.93 4.04
CA LEU A 105 -5.19 -7.02 5.02
C LEU A 105 -5.32 -6.45 6.43
N ALA A 106 -6.19 -7.05 7.23
CA ALA A 106 -6.22 -6.86 8.68
C ALA A 106 -5.73 -8.11 9.43
N GLN A 107 -6.05 -9.29 8.90
CA GLN A 107 -5.62 -10.61 9.35
C GLN A 107 -5.87 -11.63 8.24
N GLY A 108 -5.26 -12.82 8.33
CA GLY A 108 -5.40 -13.84 7.30
C GLY A 108 -5.01 -15.23 7.77
N ASP A 109 -5.68 -16.24 7.22
CA ASP A 109 -5.35 -17.66 7.40
C ASP A 109 -3.96 -17.95 6.82
N THR A 110 -2.96 -18.17 7.68
CA THR A 110 -1.55 -18.21 7.30
C THR A 110 -1.27 -19.19 6.16
N PRO A 111 -1.67 -20.49 6.23
CA PRO A 111 -1.52 -21.41 5.10
C PRO A 111 -2.11 -20.92 3.78
N LYS A 112 -3.32 -20.33 3.79
CA LYS A 112 -3.99 -19.88 2.55
C LYS A 112 -3.23 -18.73 1.90
N TRP A 113 -2.77 -17.77 2.71
CA TRP A 113 -2.02 -16.62 2.21
C TRP A 113 -0.62 -17.00 1.73
N ASP A 114 0.10 -17.87 2.44
CA ASP A 114 1.40 -18.38 1.99
C ASP A 114 1.27 -19.14 0.65
N ALA A 115 0.21 -19.95 0.50
CA ALA A 115 -0.07 -20.65 -0.76
C ALA A 115 -0.40 -19.68 -1.90
N ALA A 116 -1.24 -18.67 -1.65
CA ALA A 116 -1.60 -17.68 -2.65
C ALA A 116 -0.38 -16.84 -3.09
N GLN A 117 0.43 -16.37 -2.14
CA GLN A 117 1.65 -15.63 -2.45
C GLN A 117 2.64 -16.49 -3.25
N SER A 118 2.83 -17.75 -2.84
CA SER A 118 3.72 -18.68 -3.55
C SER A 118 3.26 -18.90 -5.00
N SER A 119 1.94 -19.03 -5.21
CA SER A 119 1.36 -19.15 -6.55
C SER A 119 1.56 -17.89 -7.40
N TRP A 120 1.43 -16.70 -6.81
CA TRP A 120 1.68 -15.43 -7.51
C TRP A 120 3.15 -15.26 -7.91
N ASN A 121 4.06 -15.54 -6.97
CA ASN A 121 5.50 -15.49 -7.22
C ASN A 121 5.91 -16.47 -8.31
N ALA A 122 5.39 -17.70 -8.28
CA ALA A 122 5.66 -18.71 -9.31
C ALA A 122 5.14 -18.32 -10.70
N ALA A 123 4.06 -17.53 -10.77
CA ALA A 123 3.51 -16.99 -12.00
C ALA A 123 4.23 -15.71 -12.49
N GLY A 124 5.24 -15.22 -11.77
CA GLY A 124 5.93 -13.96 -12.10
C GLY A 124 5.05 -12.71 -11.97
N LYS A 125 3.98 -12.80 -11.19
CA LYS A 125 3.07 -11.68 -10.91
C LYS A 125 3.59 -10.85 -9.75
N GLN A 126 3.13 -9.60 -9.66
CA GLN A 126 3.55 -8.69 -8.58
C GLN A 126 2.52 -8.63 -7.47
N PHE A 127 2.98 -8.77 -6.24
CA PHE A 127 2.15 -8.66 -5.06
C PHE A 127 2.49 -7.39 -4.28
N MET A 128 1.54 -6.46 -4.24
CA MET A 128 1.61 -5.22 -3.46
C MET A 128 0.63 -5.31 -2.29
N LEU A 129 0.92 -4.58 -1.22
CA LEU A 129 -0.05 -4.30 -0.17
C LEU A 129 -0.65 -2.92 -0.30
N TYR A 130 -1.88 -2.79 0.19
CA TYR A 130 -2.69 -1.59 0.09
C TYR A 130 -3.16 -1.16 1.48
N ASN A 131 -2.88 0.09 1.84
CA ASN A 131 -3.15 0.66 3.16
C ASN A 131 -2.48 -0.14 4.30
N GLY A 132 -2.86 0.09 5.55
CA GLY A 132 -2.24 -0.59 6.69
C GLY A 132 -3.21 -0.67 7.86
N LYS A 133 -3.24 -1.81 8.54
CA LYS A 133 -4.20 -2.08 9.60
C LYS A 133 -3.63 -3.09 10.60
N HIS A 134 -3.78 -2.75 11.88
CA HIS A 134 -3.46 -3.65 12.97
C HIS A 134 -4.40 -4.87 13.00
N PRO A 135 -3.93 -6.05 13.43
CA PRO A 135 -2.54 -6.35 13.81
C PRO A 135 -1.66 -6.82 12.64
N ALA A 136 -2.17 -6.88 11.40
CA ALA A 136 -1.38 -7.35 10.26
C ALA A 136 -0.18 -6.46 9.93
N SER A 137 -0.32 -5.13 10.00
CA SER A 137 0.76 -4.20 9.65
C SER A 137 0.57 -2.90 10.40
N GLY A 138 1.59 -2.03 10.38
CA GLY A 138 1.46 -0.67 10.88
C GLY A 138 0.25 0.06 10.30
N SER A 139 -0.43 0.84 11.15
CA SER A 139 -1.54 1.69 10.78
C SER A 139 -1.07 3.04 10.23
N PHE A 140 -1.84 3.59 9.30
CA PHE A 140 -1.66 4.96 8.82
C PHE A 140 -2.37 6.00 9.71
N ALA A 141 -3.12 5.56 10.71
CA ALA A 141 -3.86 6.45 11.61
C ALA A 141 -2.93 7.38 12.42
N THR A 142 -3.41 8.57 12.78
CA THR A 142 -2.62 9.55 13.54
C THR A 142 -2.32 9.14 14.98
N GLU A 143 -3.14 8.27 15.56
CA GLU A 143 -3.05 7.78 16.94
C GLU A 143 -2.12 6.57 17.09
N ALA A 144 -1.55 6.09 15.98
CA ALA A 144 -0.59 5.00 15.96
C ALA A 144 0.61 5.27 16.88
N ASP A 145 1.26 4.19 17.34
CA ASP A 145 2.27 4.20 18.41
C ASP A 145 3.62 4.86 18.06
N GLY A 146 3.76 5.39 16.84
CA GLY A 146 4.99 6.02 16.35
C GLY A 146 6.03 5.06 15.79
N THR A 147 5.74 3.76 15.69
CA THR A 147 6.59 2.75 15.04
C THR A 147 5.93 2.11 13.81
N ASP A 148 4.60 2.08 13.77
CA ASP A 148 3.77 1.55 12.68
C ASP A 148 4.30 1.84 11.26
N MET A 149 4.49 3.11 10.93
CA MET A 149 4.88 3.48 9.56
C MET A 149 6.31 3.06 9.22
N ARG A 150 7.18 2.87 10.22
CA ARG A 150 8.52 2.32 10.04
C ARG A 150 8.50 0.80 9.89
N GLU A 151 7.53 0.13 10.53
CA GLU A 151 7.33 -1.31 10.41
C GLU A 151 6.97 -1.71 8.97
N ILE A 152 6.10 -0.97 8.30
CA ILE A 152 5.60 -1.30 6.96
C ILE A 152 6.70 -1.77 5.99
N PRO A 153 7.81 -1.04 5.76
CA PRO A 153 8.90 -1.51 4.89
C PRO A 153 9.67 -2.73 5.42
N TRP A 154 9.76 -2.93 6.73
CA TRP A 154 10.38 -4.13 7.31
C TRP A 154 9.47 -5.35 7.12
N GLY A 155 8.16 -5.20 7.30
CA GLY A 155 7.18 -6.21 6.94
C GLY A 155 7.22 -6.55 5.46
N GLN A 156 7.32 -5.52 4.61
CA GLN A 156 7.50 -5.64 3.16
C GLN A 156 8.74 -6.48 2.84
N PHE A 157 9.88 -6.16 3.45
CA PHE A 157 11.14 -6.89 3.29
C PHE A 157 11.02 -8.35 3.76
N LYS A 158 10.50 -8.57 4.97
CA LYS A 158 10.38 -9.91 5.58
C LYS A 158 9.52 -10.85 4.74
N LYS A 159 8.43 -10.33 4.17
CA LYS A 159 7.45 -11.13 3.42
C LYS A 159 7.68 -11.08 1.91
N GLY A 160 8.70 -10.37 1.42
CA GLY A 160 8.98 -10.28 -0.02
C GLY A 160 7.84 -9.65 -0.80
N ILE A 161 7.26 -8.58 -0.27
CA ILE A 161 6.20 -7.79 -0.93
C ILE A 161 6.87 -6.78 -1.87
N ASP A 162 6.34 -6.64 -3.09
CA ASP A 162 6.98 -5.82 -4.13
C ASP A 162 6.90 -4.32 -3.80
N ARG A 163 5.71 -3.85 -3.44
CA ARG A 163 5.43 -2.45 -3.12
C ARG A 163 4.32 -2.31 -2.10
N TRP A 164 4.26 -1.13 -1.51
CA TRP A 164 3.17 -0.71 -0.65
C TRP A 164 2.48 0.51 -1.25
N PHE A 165 1.18 0.38 -1.49
CA PHE A 165 0.31 1.39 -2.07
C PHE A 165 -0.51 2.02 -0.94
N PHE A 166 -0.53 3.36 -0.88
CA PHE A 166 -1.41 4.10 0.01
C PHE A 166 -2.30 4.96 -0.86
N TRP A 167 -3.61 4.93 -0.59
CA TRP A 167 -4.62 5.41 -1.54
C TRP A 167 -4.47 6.91 -1.83
N GLU A 168 -4.28 7.73 -0.82
CA GLU A 168 -4.19 9.17 -0.99
C GLU A 168 -3.23 9.77 0.03
N SER A 169 -2.60 10.90 -0.31
CA SER A 169 -1.66 11.57 0.60
C SER A 169 -2.00 13.03 0.86
N SER A 170 -2.95 13.56 0.09
CA SER A 170 -3.40 14.95 0.07
C SER A 170 -4.93 15.09 0.10
N TYR A 171 -5.63 14.16 0.77
CA TYR A 171 -7.09 14.14 0.92
C TYR A 171 -7.61 15.27 1.83
N TYR A 172 -7.41 16.52 1.40
CA TYR A 172 -7.77 17.71 2.17
C TYR A 172 -9.25 18.04 2.04
N ASN A 173 -9.86 17.65 0.93
CA ASN A 173 -11.29 17.77 0.68
C ASN A 173 -11.94 16.40 0.85
N ASP A 174 -12.78 16.24 1.87
CA ASP A 174 -13.56 15.02 2.04
C ASP A 174 -14.77 15.01 1.09
N PHE A 175 -14.48 14.71 -0.18
CA PHE A 175 -15.48 14.63 -1.23
C PHE A 175 -16.30 13.35 -1.18
N GLN A 176 -15.80 12.28 -0.54
CA GLN A 176 -16.51 11.00 -0.43
C GLN A 176 -17.66 11.06 0.58
N THR A 177 -17.51 11.79 1.69
CA THR A 177 -18.62 12.02 2.63
C THR A 177 -19.37 13.33 2.38
N GLY A 178 -18.78 14.24 1.60
CA GLY A 178 -19.34 15.56 1.32
C GLY A 178 -19.10 16.58 2.46
N ARG A 179 -18.25 16.28 3.44
CA ARG A 179 -17.88 17.22 4.52
C ARG A 179 -17.16 18.47 3.98
N GLY A 180 -16.51 18.36 2.82
CA GLY A 180 -15.78 19.48 2.21
C GLY A 180 -14.34 19.58 2.72
N MET A 181 -13.77 20.78 2.70
CA MET A 181 -12.38 21.02 3.10
C MET A 181 -12.19 20.80 4.61
N ASN A 182 -11.31 19.88 4.97
CA ASN A 182 -10.91 19.60 6.35
C ASN A 182 -9.95 20.68 6.85
N ASN A 183 -10.16 21.18 8.08
CA ASN A 183 -9.13 21.95 8.78
C ASN A 183 -8.15 20.98 9.45
N LEU A 184 -7.11 20.60 8.71
CA LEU A 184 -6.18 19.53 9.10
C LEU A 184 -5.39 19.78 10.38
N PHE A 185 -5.33 21.03 10.87
CA PHE A 185 -4.65 21.38 12.12
C PHE A 185 -5.58 21.32 13.35
N HIS A 186 -6.89 21.23 13.14
CA HIS A 186 -7.89 21.14 14.23
C HIS A 186 -8.73 19.87 14.20
N GLN A 187 -8.74 19.14 13.08
CA GLN A 187 -9.53 17.93 12.91
C GLN A 187 -8.66 16.77 12.43
N ALA A 188 -8.59 15.72 13.25
CA ALA A 188 -7.89 14.49 12.91
C ALA A 188 -8.71 13.60 11.97
N LEU A 189 -10.05 13.60 12.08
CA LEU A 189 -10.93 12.85 11.18
C LEU A 189 -10.90 13.44 9.77
N THR A 190 -10.23 12.75 8.85
CA THR A 190 -10.10 13.17 7.45
C THR A 190 -10.94 12.33 6.50
N PHE A 191 -11.32 11.12 6.91
CA PHE A 191 -12.10 10.19 6.10
C PHE A 191 -13.16 9.44 6.92
N GLY A 192 -14.29 9.14 6.28
CA GLY A 192 -15.40 8.43 6.91
C GLY A 192 -16.30 9.33 7.75
N GLN A 193 -17.20 8.71 8.50
CA GLN A 193 -18.27 9.38 9.24
C GLN A 193 -18.11 9.20 10.75
N ASP A 194 -18.47 10.22 11.53
CA ASP A 194 -18.44 10.20 12.99
C ASP A 194 -19.87 10.05 13.57
N THR A 195 -20.65 9.10 13.09
CA THR A 195 -22.08 9.00 13.43
C THR A 195 -22.38 8.16 14.68
N ILE A 196 -21.37 7.56 15.29
CA ILE A 196 -21.50 6.61 16.41
C ILE A 196 -20.70 7.10 17.60
N ASP A 197 -21.32 7.13 18.78
CA ASP A 197 -20.65 7.28 20.08
C ASP A 197 -20.63 5.92 20.78
N ASP A 198 -19.47 5.28 20.82
CA ASP A 198 -19.28 3.99 21.49
C ASP A 198 -18.55 4.18 22.84
N PRO A 199 -19.02 3.56 23.93
CA PRO A 199 -18.41 3.75 25.26
C PRO A 199 -17.00 3.16 25.40
N ILE A 200 -16.56 2.31 24.47
CA ILE A 200 -15.25 1.66 24.46
C ILE A 200 -14.35 2.28 23.39
N LEU A 201 -14.86 2.45 22.17
CA LEU A 201 -14.10 2.95 21.02
C LEU A 201 -14.09 4.48 20.91
N GLY A 202 -14.96 5.16 21.65
CA GLY A 202 -15.18 6.60 21.53
C GLY A 202 -16.01 6.96 20.28
N ARG A 203 -15.77 8.16 19.75
CA ARG A 203 -16.42 8.65 18.53
C ARG A 203 -15.93 7.85 17.31
N ASN A 204 -16.85 7.29 16.52
CA ASN A 204 -16.55 6.42 15.38
C ASN A 204 -17.69 6.45 14.33
N GLY A 205 -17.59 5.63 13.27
CA GLY A 205 -18.65 5.41 12.28
C GLY A 205 -18.14 4.72 11.02
N TYR A 206 -18.92 4.79 9.94
CA TYR A 206 -18.56 4.13 8.68
C TYR A 206 -17.26 4.73 8.11
N HIS A 207 -16.27 3.87 7.87
CA HIS A 207 -14.95 4.24 7.32
C HIS A 207 -14.18 5.28 8.15
N TYR A 208 -14.54 5.47 9.42
CA TYR A 208 -13.93 6.47 10.28
C TYR A 208 -12.46 6.12 10.52
N THR A 209 -11.57 7.01 10.05
CA THR A 209 -10.14 6.89 10.32
C THR A 209 -9.53 8.29 10.42
N ASN A 210 -8.79 8.52 11.49
CA ASN A 210 -8.10 9.78 11.69
C ASN A 210 -6.78 9.83 10.88
N GLY A 211 -6.59 10.91 10.12
CA GLY A 211 -5.43 11.16 9.29
C GLY A 211 -5.34 10.30 8.03
N ASP A 212 -6.37 9.53 7.72
CA ASP A 212 -6.47 8.73 6.50
C ASP A 212 -6.51 9.61 5.24
N GLY A 213 -5.86 9.15 4.18
CA GLY A 213 -5.67 9.93 2.96
C GLY A 213 -4.74 11.14 3.11
N VAL A 214 -4.13 11.38 4.28
CA VAL A 214 -3.28 12.56 4.56
C VAL A 214 -1.93 12.15 5.15
N LEU A 215 -0.84 12.39 4.42
CA LEU A 215 0.54 12.16 4.91
C LEU A 215 1.36 13.44 5.02
N PHE A 216 0.89 14.54 4.44
CA PHE A 216 1.50 15.84 4.57
C PHE A 216 0.42 16.91 4.71
N TYR A 217 0.75 17.99 5.39
CA TYR A 217 -0.16 19.08 5.75
C TYR A 217 0.19 20.33 4.93
N PRO A 218 -0.76 21.25 4.67
CA PRO A 218 -0.46 22.48 3.95
C PRO A 218 0.50 23.35 4.76
N GLY A 219 1.64 23.74 4.17
CA GLY A 219 2.51 24.75 4.79
C GLY A 219 1.95 26.16 4.68
N THR A 220 1.29 26.44 3.55
CA THR A 220 0.45 27.61 3.33
C THR A 220 -0.96 27.11 3.01
N ASP A 221 -1.93 27.41 3.87
CA ASP A 221 -3.34 27.06 3.66
C ASP A 221 -4.11 28.28 3.15
N THR A 222 -4.67 28.17 1.93
CA THR A 222 -5.49 29.22 1.31
C THR A 222 -6.97 29.14 1.68
N VAL A 223 -7.40 28.01 2.25
CA VAL A 223 -8.77 27.74 2.67
C VAL A 223 -8.95 28.11 4.15
N ASN A 224 -8.10 27.56 5.03
CA ASN A 224 -8.10 27.85 6.47
C ASN A 224 -6.96 28.82 6.83
N GLN A 225 -7.05 30.07 6.35
CA GLN A 225 -5.95 31.04 6.46
C GLN A 225 -5.51 31.35 7.91
N ALA A 226 -6.40 31.19 8.89
CA ALA A 226 -6.09 31.39 10.31
C ALA A 226 -5.08 30.37 10.85
N ASP A 227 -5.01 29.17 10.25
CA ASP A 227 -4.14 28.06 10.64
C ASP A 227 -3.00 27.84 9.63
N SER A 228 -2.73 28.84 8.80
CA SER A 228 -1.66 28.82 7.80
C SER A 228 -0.31 29.18 8.43
N TYR A 229 0.71 28.35 8.23
CA TYR A 229 2.04 28.53 8.81
C TYR A 229 3.02 29.31 7.92
N GLY A 230 2.59 29.72 6.71
CA GLY A 230 3.42 30.46 5.76
C GLY A 230 4.67 29.72 5.30
N VAL A 231 4.67 28.38 5.38
CA VAL A 231 5.77 27.54 4.91
C VAL A 231 5.61 27.28 3.41
N GLU A 232 6.70 27.44 2.66
CA GLU A 232 6.74 27.10 1.23
C GLU A 232 6.69 25.57 1.06
N GLY A 233 5.65 25.09 0.37
CA GLY A 233 5.40 23.67 0.15
C GLY A 233 4.70 22.97 1.34
N PRO A 234 4.60 21.63 1.30
CA PRO A 234 3.89 20.87 2.33
C PRO A 234 4.75 20.59 3.58
N ILE A 235 4.09 20.48 4.73
CA ILE A 235 4.68 20.04 5.99
C ILE A 235 4.55 18.52 6.10
N ALA A 236 5.67 17.80 6.08
CA ALA A 236 5.66 16.35 6.21
C ALA A 236 5.23 15.89 7.62
N SER A 237 4.33 14.92 7.68
CA SER A 237 3.96 14.26 8.94
C SER A 237 5.10 13.42 9.51
N ILE A 238 5.03 13.11 10.81
CA ILE A 238 5.89 12.11 11.44
C ILE A 238 5.70 10.74 10.75
N ARG A 239 4.46 10.37 10.42
CA ARG A 239 4.10 9.15 9.68
C ARG A 239 4.87 9.00 8.37
N LEU A 240 4.89 10.04 7.54
CA LEU A 240 5.63 10.05 6.28
C LEU A 240 7.15 9.95 6.49
N LYS A 241 7.68 10.64 7.51
CA LYS A 241 9.12 10.56 7.85
C LYS A 241 9.52 9.16 8.32
N LEU A 242 8.67 8.49 9.10
CA LEU A 242 8.88 7.12 9.56
C LEU A 242 8.78 6.10 8.42
N TRP A 243 7.82 6.27 7.52
CA TRP A 243 7.73 5.43 6.32
C TRP A 243 8.98 5.56 5.45
N ARG A 244 9.42 6.80 5.19
CA ARG A 244 10.70 7.06 4.52
C ARG A 244 11.89 6.43 5.27
N ARG A 245 11.90 6.47 6.61
CA ARG A 245 12.96 5.85 7.43
C ARG A 245 12.96 4.34 7.24
N GLY A 246 11.80 3.68 7.27
CA GLY A 246 11.68 2.25 7.00
C GLY A 246 12.15 1.89 5.59
N ILE A 247 11.82 2.69 4.56
CA ILE A 247 12.31 2.46 3.19
C ILE A 247 13.84 2.50 3.14
N GLN A 248 14.45 3.46 3.84
CA GLN A 248 15.91 3.50 3.97
C GLN A 248 16.47 2.31 4.76
N ASP A 249 15.75 1.80 5.75
CA ASP A 249 16.16 0.60 6.48
C ASP A 249 16.20 -0.63 5.57
N VAL A 250 15.31 -0.73 4.57
CA VAL A 250 15.34 -1.80 3.57
C VAL A 250 16.65 -1.81 2.76
N ASP A 251 17.23 -0.64 2.46
CA ASP A 251 18.56 -0.58 1.83
C ASP A 251 19.63 -1.18 2.76
N TYR A 252 19.58 -0.88 4.07
CA TYR A 252 20.49 -1.45 5.05
C TYR A 252 20.29 -2.97 5.18
N LEU A 253 19.04 -3.42 5.27
CA LEU A 253 18.69 -4.84 5.31
C LEU A 253 19.23 -5.58 4.09
N THR A 254 19.05 -5.01 2.90
CA THR A 254 19.52 -5.60 1.63
C THR A 254 21.04 -5.71 1.60
N LEU A 255 21.76 -4.64 1.95
CA LEU A 255 23.22 -4.63 2.00
C LEU A 255 23.77 -5.57 3.09
N ALA A 256 23.13 -5.62 4.26
CA ALA A 256 23.52 -6.48 5.37
C ALA A 256 23.25 -7.96 5.07
N MET A 257 22.13 -8.30 4.42
CA MET A 257 21.86 -9.68 3.98
C MET A 257 22.94 -10.21 3.02
N ALA A 258 23.47 -9.34 2.14
CA ALA A 258 24.55 -9.71 1.24
C ALA A 258 25.89 -10.01 1.96
N LYS A 259 26.06 -9.53 3.20
CA LYS A 259 27.27 -9.72 4.02
C LYS A 259 27.13 -10.83 5.04
N ASN A 260 26.04 -10.81 5.81
CA ASN A 260 25.75 -11.78 6.86
C ASN A 260 24.24 -12.03 6.96
N PRO A 261 23.70 -12.96 6.14
CA PRO A 261 22.28 -13.22 6.09
C PRO A 261 21.74 -13.78 7.41
N VAL A 262 22.53 -14.60 8.12
CA VAL A 262 22.11 -15.20 9.40
C VAL A 262 21.90 -14.14 10.48
N LYS A 263 22.87 -13.23 10.67
CA LYS A 263 22.76 -12.16 11.67
C LYS A 263 21.68 -11.14 11.30
N THR A 264 21.58 -10.80 10.02
CA THR A 264 20.55 -9.87 9.53
C THR A 264 19.14 -10.44 9.73
N GLN A 265 18.92 -11.72 9.42
CA GLN A 265 17.64 -12.37 9.67
C GLN A 265 17.28 -12.41 11.16
N ALA A 266 18.28 -12.60 12.04
CA ALA A 266 18.05 -12.55 13.49
C ALA A 266 17.55 -11.16 13.94
N ILE A 267 18.09 -10.07 13.38
CA ILE A 267 17.63 -8.70 13.64
C ILE A 267 16.19 -8.51 13.17
N VAL A 268 15.86 -8.95 11.94
CA VAL A 268 14.49 -8.88 11.39
C VAL A 268 13.51 -9.63 12.28
N ASN A 269 13.85 -10.86 12.69
CA ASN A 269 12.97 -11.67 13.54
C ASN A 269 12.80 -11.10 14.95
N ALA A 270 13.77 -10.31 15.45
CA ALA A 270 13.67 -9.65 16.74
C ALA A 270 12.78 -8.40 16.68
N LEU A 271 12.88 -7.61 15.61
CA LEU A 271 12.12 -6.36 15.45
C LEU A 271 10.70 -6.61 14.94
N VAL A 272 10.53 -7.54 14.02
CA VAL A 272 9.25 -7.90 13.42
C VAL A 272 9.01 -9.42 13.55
N PRO A 273 8.78 -9.95 14.77
CA PRO A 273 8.48 -11.37 14.99
C PRO A 273 7.34 -11.92 14.15
N LYS A 274 6.24 -11.18 14.01
CA LYS A 274 5.06 -11.54 13.21
C LYS A 274 4.53 -10.35 12.42
N VAL A 275 4.14 -10.56 11.18
CA VAL A 275 3.57 -9.53 10.31
C VAL A 275 2.63 -10.14 9.27
N LEU A 276 1.78 -9.30 8.72
CA LEU A 276 0.77 -9.59 7.72
C LEU A 276 -0.18 -10.68 8.21
N TRP A 277 -0.16 -11.84 7.56
CA TRP A 277 -0.99 -13.00 7.88
C TRP A 277 -0.29 -13.98 8.84
N GLU A 278 0.93 -13.71 9.30
CA GLU A 278 1.63 -14.55 10.30
C GLU A 278 0.96 -14.58 11.69
N PRO A 279 0.23 -13.54 12.14
CA PRO A 279 -0.61 -13.65 13.33
C PRO A 279 -1.72 -14.70 13.20
N GLY A 280 -2.15 -15.01 11.97
CA GLY A 280 -3.21 -15.98 11.70
C GLY A 280 -4.61 -15.44 11.97
N VAL A 281 -5.51 -16.34 12.30
CA VAL A 281 -6.91 -16.09 12.68
C VAL A 281 -7.26 -16.94 13.90
N ASP A 282 -8.21 -16.46 14.72
CA ASP A 282 -8.64 -17.19 15.93
C ASP A 282 -9.52 -18.41 15.55
N ASP A 283 -10.35 -18.28 14.51
CA ASP A 283 -11.18 -19.37 13.96
C ASP A 283 -10.94 -19.51 12.44
N PRO A 284 -10.38 -20.63 11.95
CA PRO A 284 -10.22 -20.87 10.51
C PRO A 284 -11.53 -20.91 9.71
N ASN A 285 -12.67 -21.17 10.36
CA ASN A 285 -13.99 -21.13 9.74
C ASN A 285 -14.58 -19.71 9.71
N ASP A 286 -14.03 -18.79 10.51
CA ASP A 286 -14.34 -17.36 10.50
C ASP A 286 -13.03 -16.54 10.52
N PRO A 287 -12.37 -16.39 9.35
CA PRO A 287 -11.10 -15.69 9.25
C PRO A 287 -11.24 -14.16 9.37
N SER A 288 -12.37 -13.65 9.89
CA SER A 288 -12.66 -12.23 10.01
C SER A 288 -12.05 -11.57 11.25
N TYR A 289 -11.39 -12.34 12.13
CA TYR A 289 -10.77 -11.78 13.32
C TYR A 289 -9.57 -12.58 13.86
N VAL A 290 -8.74 -11.87 14.63
CA VAL A 290 -7.68 -12.41 15.47
C VAL A 290 -7.51 -11.48 16.68
N ARG A 291 -7.28 -12.03 17.86
CA ARG A 291 -7.03 -11.22 19.07
C ARG A 291 -5.58 -11.38 19.50
N THR A 292 -4.76 -10.41 19.12
CA THR A 292 -3.33 -10.43 19.42
C THR A 292 -2.80 -9.03 19.68
N ALA A 293 -1.69 -8.94 20.42
CA ALA A 293 -0.85 -7.76 20.41
C ALA A 293 -0.19 -7.57 19.03
N LEU A 294 0.38 -6.38 18.80
CA LEU A 294 1.18 -6.11 17.62
C LEU A 294 2.34 -7.10 17.51
N GLY A 295 2.64 -7.52 16.28
CA GLY A 295 3.65 -8.53 15.99
C GLY A 295 5.07 -7.98 15.87
N TRP A 296 5.30 -6.70 16.16
CA TRP A 296 6.57 -5.99 16.08
C TRP A 296 6.89 -5.23 17.36
N ASN A 297 8.14 -4.79 17.47
CA ASN A 297 8.62 -3.99 18.57
C ASN A 297 8.09 -2.55 18.49
N THR A 298 7.48 -2.05 19.55
CA THR A 298 6.90 -0.70 19.63
C THR A 298 7.82 0.32 20.32
N ASN A 299 9.02 -0.09 20.74
CA ASN A 299 10.04 0.79 21.30
C ASN A 299 10.91 1.39 20.19
N PRO A 300 10.84 2.71 19.91
CA PRO A 300 11.58 3.33 18.81
C PRO A 300 13.10 3.20 18.93
N ASP A 301 13.65 3.12 20.15
CA ASP A 301 15.10 3.00 20.37
C ASP A 301 15.64 1.66 19.85
N ASP A 302 14.84 0.59 19.90
CA ASP A 302 15.25 -0.72 19.41
C ASP A 302 15.39 -0.74 17.88
N TRP A 303 14.62 0.10 17.17
CA TRP A 303 14.74 0.25 15.72
C TRP A 303 16.01 1.01 15.32
N GLU A 304 16.40 2.03 16.09
CA GLU A 304 17.68 2.72 15.87
C GLU A 304 18.87 1.82 16.21
N ALA A 305 18.78 1.04 17.29
CA ALA A 305 19.77 0.04 17.64
C ALA A 305 19.91 -1.03 16.53
N ALA A 306 18.79 -1.52 15.98
CA ALA A 306 18.78 -2.46 14.88
C ALA A 306 19.45 -1.89 13.62
N ARG A 307 19.11 -0.64 13.24
CA ARG A 307 19.78 0.04 12.12
C ARG A 307 21.29 0.15 12.34
N SER A 308 21.74 0.50 13.54
CA SER A 308 23.18 0.54 13.86
C SER A 308 23.84 -0.82 13.68
N GLN A 309 23.20 -1.89 14.15
CA GLN A 309 23.73 -3.26 13.97
C GLN A 309 23.81 -3.67 12.50
N LEU A 310 22.83 -3.26 11.68
CA LEU A 310 22.88 -3.48 10.23
C LEU A 310 24.05 -2.73 9.59
N ALA A 311 24.30 -1.49 10.01
CA ALA A 311 25.47 -0.72 9.55
C ALA A 311 26.78 -1.43 9.90
N ASP A 312 26.92 -1.92 11.13
CA ASP A 312 28.11 -2.67 11.56
C ASP A 312 28.32 -3.95 10.72
N ILE A 313 27.25 -4.67 10.37
CA ILE A 313 27.31 -5.83 9.47
C ILE A 313 27.81 -5.42 8.08
N ILE A 314 27.31 -4.32 7.53
CA ILE A 314 27.71 -3.81 6.21
C ILE A 314 29.19 -3.45 6.18
N GLU A 315 29.68 -2.82 7.26
CA GLU A 315 31.08 -2.40 7.44
C GLU A 315 32.02 -3.55 7.86
N GLY A 316 31.49 -4.71 8.25
CA GLY A 316 32.27 -5.89 8.66
C GLY A 316 32.84 -5.81 10.08
N LYS A 317 32.15 -5.13 11.00
CA LYS A 317 32.49 -5.01 12.42
C LYS A 317 31.90 -6.14 13.28
#